data_AF-A0A7J8CJU1-F1
#
_entry.id   AF-A0A7J8CJU1-F1
#
_cell.length_a   1.000
_cell.length_b   1.000
_cell.length_c   1.000
_cell.angle_alpha   90.00
_cell.angle_beta   90.00
_cell.angle_gamma   90.00
#
_symmetry.space_group_name_H-M   'P 1'
#
loop_
_entity.id
_entity.type
_entity.pdbx_description
1 polymer ?
#
loop_
_entity_poly.entity_id
_entity_poly.type
_entity_poly.pdbx_seq_one_letter_code
_entity_poly.pdbx_strand_id
1 'polypeptide(L)'
;MSADRVVAFMDHIRIFQEQVEKLKALHVDSAEYSCLKAIVLFTSDACGLSDVAHVESLQEKSQCALEEYVRSQYPNQPTRFGKLLLRLPSLRTVSSSVIEQLFFVRLVGKTPIETLIRDMLLSGSSFNWPYMAIQ
;
A
#
# COMPACT_ATOMS: atom_id res chain seq x y z
N MET A 1 -27.81 -7.87 9.67
CA MET A 1 -27.21 -6.51 9.63
C MET A 1 -28.28 -5.55 9.13
N SER A 2 -28.33 -4.30 9.60
CA SER A 2 -29.30 -3.31 9.10
C SER A 2 -28.98 -2.94 7.66
N ALA A 3 -29.99 -2.62 6.85
CA ALA A 3 -29.84 -2.26 5.44
C ALA A 3 -28.80 -1.15 5.24
N ASP A 4 -28.81 -0.14 6.11
CA ASP A 4 -27.87 1.00 6.07
C ASP A 4 -26.40 0.56 6.16
N ARG A 5 -26.10 -0.47 6.97
CA ARG A 5 -24.72 -1.00 7.10
C ARG A 5 -24.26 -1.72 5.84
N VAL A 6 -25.18 -2.39 5.14
CA VAL A 6 -24.87 -3.04 3.87
C VAL A 6 -24.59 -1.99 2.80
N VAL A 7 -25.41 -0.93 2.73
CA VAL A 7 -25.22 0.17 1.78
C VAL A 7 -23.88 0.86 1.99
N ALA A 8 -23.52 1.21 3.23
CA ALA A 8 -22.23 1.83 3.54
C ALA A 8 -21.04 0.93 3.14
N PHE A 9 -21.13 -0.37 3.41
CA PHE A 9 -20.08 -1.32 3.02
C PHE A 9 -19.93 -1.44 1.51
N MET A 10 -21.04 -1.48 0.77
CA MET A 10 -21.02 -1.49 -0.70
C MET A 10 -20.39 -0.23 -1.28
N ASP A 11 -20.63 0.95 -0.69
CA ASP A 11 -19.99 2.19 -1.13
C ASP A 11 -18.47 2.16 -0.93
N HIS A 12 -17.99 1.63 0.20
CA HIS A 12 -16.57 1.44 0.40
C HIS A 12 -15.94 0.45 -0.59
N ILE A 13 -16.64 -0.64 -0.95
CA ILE A 13 -16.18 -1.56 -1.99
C ILE A 13 -16.09 -0.85 -3.34
N ARG A 14 -17.08 -0.02 -3.67
CA ARG A 14 -17.10 0.77 -4.91
C ARG A 14 -15.89 1.71 -4.98
N ILE A 15 -15.61 2.44 -3.89
CA ILE A 15 -14.43 3.32 -3.79
C ILE A 15 -13.13 2.52 -3.96
N PHE A 16 -13.01 1.37 -3.29
CA PHE A 16 -11.85 0.49 -3.45
C PHE A 16 -11.65 0.05 -4.91
N GLN A 17 -12.70 -0.45 -5.55
CA GLN A 17 -12.66 -0.86 -6.96
C GLN A 17 -12.27 0.29 -7.88
N GLU A 18 -12.81 1.49 -7.65
CA GLU A 18 -12.47 2.68 -8.42
C GLU A 18 -10.97 3.03 -8.32
N GLN A 19 -10.36 2.90 -7.14
CA GLN A 19 -8.92 3.12 -6.98
C GLN A 19 -8.09 2.04 -7.70
N VAL A 20 -8.52 0.78 -7.65
CA VAL A 20 -7.87 -0.33 -8.35
C VAL A 20 -7.89 -0.11 -9.86
N GLU A 21 -9.03 0.28 -10.44
CA GLU A 21 -9.14 0.52 -11.88
C GLU A 21 -8.29 1.71 -12.33
N LYS A 22 -8.21 2.78 -11.53
CA LYS A 22 -7.31 3.92 -11.81
C LYS A 22 -5.84 3.52 -11.82
N LEU A 23 -5.42 2.63 -10.93
CA LEU A 23 -4.05 2.09 -10.94
C LEU A 23 -3.82 1.18 -12.16
N LYS A 24 -4.76 0.29 -12.49
CA LYS A 24 -4.66 -0.58 -13.68
C LYS A 24 -4.55 0.24 -14.97
N ALA A 25 -5.33 1.31 -15.10
CA ALA A 25 -5.32 2.18 -16.27
C ALA A 25 -3.97 2.90 -16.50
N LEU A 26 -3.15 3.04 -15.45
CA LEU A 26 -1.78 3.57 -15.59
C LEU A 26 -0.78 2.54 -16.11
N HIS A 27 -1.17 1.25 -16.17
CA HIS A 27 -0.26 0.15 -16.52
C HIS A 27 1.02 0.21 -15.70
N VAL A 28 0.88 0.27 -14.38
CA VAL A 28 2.02 0.33 -13.45
C VAL A 28 2.80 -0.98 -13.53
N ASP A 29 4.09 -0.90 -13.84
CA ASP A 29 4.94 -2.09 -13.89
C ASP A 29 5.45 -2.50 -12.49
N SER A 30 6.20 -3.61 -12.43
CA SER A 30 6.70 -4.15 -11.17
C SER A 30 7.71 -3.25 -10.44
N ALA A 31 8.52 -2.49 -11.17
CA ALA A 31 9.53 -1.62 -10.58
C ALA A 31 8.85 -0.37 -10.01
N GLU A 32 7.97 0.26 -10.78
CA GLU A 32 7.16 1.39 -10.33
C GLU A 32 6.31 1.02 -9.11
N TYR A 33 5.66 -0.14 -9.16
CA TYR A 33 4.85 -0.64 -8.05
C TYR A 33 5.70 -0.87 -6.78
N SER A 34 6.93 -1.36 -6.94
CA SER A 34 7.85 -1.55 -5.81
C SER A 34 8.27 -0.24 -5.17
N CYS A 35 8.60 0.78 -5.98
CA CYS A 35 8.89 2.12 -5.47
C CYS A 35 7.67 2.75 -4.80
N LEU A 36 6.47 2.64 -5.38
CA LEU A 36 5.25 3.17 -4.76
C LEU A 36 4.97 2.55 -3.39
N LYS A 37 5.15 1.23 -3.25
CA LYS A 37 5.06 0.56 -1.94
C LYS A 37 6.10 1.11 -0.95
N ALA A 38 7.34 1.31 -1.38
CA ALA A 38 8.39 1.87 -0.52
C ALA A 38 8.07 3.29 -0.07
N ILE A 39 7.55 4.14 -0.97
CA ILE A 39 7.13 5.51 -0.64
C ILE A 39 6.01 5.51 0.40
N VAL A 40 5.03 4.61 0.27
CA VAL A 40 3.94 4.46 1.25
C VAL A 40 4.45 3.89 2.57
N LEU A 41 5.41 2.96 2.53
CA LEU A 41 5.97 2.36 3.74
C LEU A 41 6.76 3.39 4.56
N PHE A 42 7.59 4.19 3.91
CA PHE A 42 8.41 5.22 4.55
C PHE A 42 7.62 6.52 4.74
N THR A 43 6.50 6.43 5.46
CA THR A 43 5.63 7.56 5.78
C THR A 43 6.18 8.30 7.02
N SER A 44 6.68 9.53 6.85
CA SER A 44 7.31 10.30 7.94
C SER A 44 6.33 10.91 8.93
N ASP A 45 5.05 11.04 8.57
CA ASP A 45 3.95 11.47 9.44
C ASP A 45 3.41 10.33 10.34
N ALA A 46 4.03 9.14 10.30
CA ALA A 46 3.62 8.02 11.15
C ALA A 46 3.90 8.31 12.64
N CYS A 47 2.92 8.00 13.50
CA CYS A 47 3.07 8.17 14.94
C CYS A 47 4.08 7.14 15.52
N GLY A 48 4.90 7.58 16.47
CA GLY A 48 5.80 6.71 17.22
C GLY A 48 7.14 6.40 16.54
N LEU A 49 7.49 7.12 15.46
CA LEU A 49 8.82 7.04 14.85
C LEU A 49 9.90 7.53 15.81
N SER A 50 10.98 6.75 15.96
CA SER A 50 12.15 7.13 16.77
C SER A 50 13.14 8.00 15.99
N ASP A 51 13.20 7.84 14.66
CA ASP A 51 14.10 8.59 13.77
C ASP A 51 13.34 9.01 12.51
N VAL A 52 12.66 10.16 12.60
CA VAL A 52 11.86 10.72 11.50
C VAL A 52 12.74 11.07 10.30
N ALA A 53 13.92 11.67 10.55
CA ALA A 53 14.83 12.10 9.50
C ALA A 53 15.35 10.94 8.66
N HIS A 54 15.63 9.79 9.29
CA HIS A 54 16.00 8.59 8.55
C HIS A 54 14.86 8.08 7.67
N VAL A 55 13.63 8.05 8.18
CA VAL A 55 12.45 7.63 7.40
C VAL A 55 12.19 8.58 6.22
N GLU A 56 12.30 9.90 6.43
CA GLU A 56 12.21 10.90 5.35
C GLU A 56 13.27 10.66 4.27
N SER A 57 14.52 10.40 4.67
CA SER A 57 15.60 10.10 3.71
C SER A 57 15.32 8.84 2.90
N LEU A 58 14.74 7.79 3.50
CA LEU A 58 14.36 6.57 2.79
C LEU A 58 13.20 6.81 1.82
N GLN A 59 12.23 7.64 2.20
CA GLN A 59 11.12 8.04 1.33
C GLN A 59 11.63 8.82 0.12
N GLU A 60 12.50 9.82 0.34
CA GLU A 60 13.11 10.63 -0.71
C GLU A 60 13.90 9.77 -1.70
N LYS A 61 14.75 8.85 -1.20
CA LYS A 61 15.48 7.89 -2.04
C LYS A 61 14.55 7.04 -2.90
N SER A 62 13.41 6.62 -2.34
CA SER A 62 12.41 5.83 -3.08
C SER A 62 11.73 6.65 -4.18
N GLN A 63 11.49 7.94 -3.96
CA GLN A 63 10.97 8.86 -4.98
C GLN A 63 11.99 9.13 -6.09
N CYS A 64 13.25 9.38 -5.74
CA CYS A 64 14.33 9.57 -6.71
C CYS A 64 14.52 8.34 -7.61
N ALA A 65 14.51 7.14 -7.02
CA ALA A 65 14.60 5.89 -7.77
C ALA A 65 13.42 5.72 -8.75
N LEU A 66 12.20 6.06 -8.32
CA LEU A 66 11.03 6.04 -9.20
C LEU A 66 11.16 7.05 -10.35
N GLU A 67 11.60 8.27 -10.05
CA GLU A 67 11.75 9.32 -11.06
C GLU A 67 12.79 8.94 -12.12
N GLU A 68 13.95 8.44 -11.69
CA GLU A 68 15.01 7.99 -12.59
C GLU A 68 14.55 6.82 -13.46
N TYR A 69 13.88 5.82 -12.85
CA TYR A 69 13.33 4.68 -13.58
C TYR A 69 12.32 5.13 -14.64
N VAL A 70 11.36 5.99 -14.26
CA VAL A 70 10.33 6.50 -15.18
C VAL A 70 10.97 7.29 -16.33
N ARG A 71 11.96 8.15 -16.02
CA ARG A 71 12.67 8.95 -17.03
C ARG A 71 13.42 8.06 -18.03
N SER A 72 14.00 6.97 -17.56
CA SER A 72 14.74 6.00 -18.39
C SER A 72 13.81 5.10 -19.22
N GLN A 73 12.78 4.52 -18.62
CA GLN A 73 11.94 3.50 -19.26
C GLN A 73 10.77 4.09 -20.05
N TYR A 74 10.30 5.28 -19.66
CA TYR A 74 9.17 5.95 -20.29
C TYR A 74 9.51 7.38 -20.73
N PRO A 75 10.55 7.58 -21.57
CA PRO A 75 10.99 8.92 -21.99
C PRO A 75 9.90 9.71 -22.74
N ASN A 76 8.96 9.00 -23.38
CA ASN A 76 7.82 9.59 -24.08
C ASN A 76 6.64 9.95 -23.16
N GLN A 77 6.73 9.71 -21.85
CA GLN A 77 5.68 10.00 -20.87
C GLN A 77 6.19 10.89 -19.72
N PRO A 78 6.56 12.17 -19.98
CA PRO A 78 7.18 13.04 -18.99
C PRO A 78 6.31 13.31 -17.75
N THR A 79 4.99 13.12 -17.84
CA THR A 79 4.05 13.33 -16.72
C THR A 79 3.81 12.06 -15.89
N ARG A 80 4.39 10.92 -16.26
CA ARG A 80 4.09 9.62 -15.63
C ARG A 80 4.46 9.59 -14.15
N PHE A 81 5.64 10.11 -13.78
CA PHE A 81 6.07 10.22 -12.38
C PHE A 81 5.02 10.94 -11.52
N GLY A 82 4.59 12.13 -11.94
CA GLY A 82 3.55 12.88 -11.23
C GLY A 82 2.20 12.14 -11.18
N LYS A 83 1.78 11.49 -12.26
CA LYS A 83 0.54 10.70 -12.29
C LYS A 83 0.58 9.55 -11.28
N LEU A 84 1.70 8.86 -11.15
CA LEU A 84 1.92 7.78 -10.18
C LEU A 84 1.84 8.32 -8.74
N LEU A 85 2.56 9.40 -8.43
CA LEU A 85 2.53 10.00 -7.09
C LEU A 85 1.13 10.49 -6.70
N LEU A 86 0.36 11.06 -7.63
CA LEU A 86 -1.01 11.50 -7.38
C LEU A 86 -2.00 10.35 -7.08
N ARG A 87 -1.62 9.09 -7.29
CA ARG A 87 -2.42 7.95 -6.83
C ARG A 87 -2.31 7.73 -5.32
N LEU A 88 -1.17 8.04 -4.71
CA LEU A 88 -0.91 7.83 -3.29
C LEU A 88 -1.95 8.50 -2.37
N PRO A 89 -2.27 9.81 -2.50
CA PRO A 89 -3.32 10.42 -1.67
C PRO A 89 -4.71 9.85 -1.97
N SER A 90 -4.98 9.43 -3.22
CA SER A 90 -6.27 8.82 -3.56
C SER A 90 -6.48 7.47 -2.87
N LEU A 91 -5.41 6.71 -2.64
CA LEU A 91 -5.46 5.42 -1.92
C LEU A 91 -5.85 5.59 -0.44
N ARG A 92 -5.59 6.75 0.18
CA ARG A 92 -6.02 7.06 1.56
C ARG A 92 -7.55 7.10 1.71
N THR A 93 -8.31 7.16 0.61
CA THR A 93 -9.79 7.11 0.63
C THR A 93 -10.34 5.69 0.82
N VAL A 94 -9.50 4.66 0.68
CA VAL A 94 -9.90 3.27 0.87
C VAL A 94 -9.91 2.95 2.35
N SER A 95 -11.05 2.49 2.87
CA SER A 95 -11.18 2.10 4.27
C SER A 95 -10.36 0.86 4.61
N SER A 96 -9.53 0.94 5.65
CA SER A 96 -8.78 -0.21 6.18
C SER A 96 -9.70 -1.35 6.63
N SER A 97 -10.87 -1.03 7.20
CA SER A 97 -11.84 -2.03 7.64
C SER A 97 -12.43 -2.83 6.47
N VAL A 98 -12.53 -2.22 5.29
CA VAL A 98 -12.99 -2.91 4.08
C VAL A 98 -11.90 -3.80 3.50
N ILE A 99 -10.64 -3.34 3.52
CA ILE A 99 -9.48 -4.20 3.17
C ILE A 99 -9.43 -5.42 4.08
N GLU A 100 -9.62 -5.24 5.39
CA GLU A 100 -9.66 -6.34 6.36
C GLU A 100 -10.77 -7.35 6.05
N GLN A 101 -11.99 -6.88 5.82
CA GLN A 101 -13.13 -7.74 5.52
C GLN A 101 -13.01 -8.48 4.19
N LEU A 102 -12.44 -7.84 3.17
CA LEU A 102 -12.29 -8.44 1.84
C LEU A 102 -11.16 -9.48 1.81
N PHE A 103 -10.02 -9.20 2.44
CA PHE A 103 -8.79 -9.98 2.23
C PHE A 103 -8.34 -10.77 3.46
N PHE A 104 -8.61 -10.30 4.68
CA PHE A 104 -7.99 -10.84 5.90
C PHE A 104 -8.94 -11.65 6.78
N VAL A 105 -10.24 -11.36 6.81
CA VAL A 105 -11.21 -12.09 7.66
C VAL A 105 -11.23 -13.59 7.36
N ARG A 106 -11.10 -13.99 6.09
CA ARG A 106 -11.05 -15.43 5.73
C ARG A 106 -9.74 -16.10 6.12
N LEU A 107 -8.65 -15.35 6.21
CA LEU A 107 -7.32 -15.86 6.52
C LEU A 107 -7.05 -15.92 8.03
N VAL A 108 -7.52 -14.89 8.75
CA VAL A 108 -7.14 -14.60 10.14
C VAL A 108 -8.32 -14.74 11.10
N GLY A 109 -9.54 -14.87 10.58
CA GLY A 109 -10.75 -14.96 11.38
C GLY A 109 -11.13 -13.61 11.98
N LYS A 110 -11.29 -13.56 13.31
CA LYS A 110 -11.73 -12.36 14.05
C LYS A 110 -10.57 -11.56 14.65
N THR A 111 -9.34 -12.03 14.50
CA THR A 111 -8.16 -11.33 15.02
C THR A 111 -7.82 -10.16 14.08
N PRO A 112 -7.72 -8.92 14.58
CA PRO A 112 -7.33 -7.79 13.75
C PRO A 112 -5.96 -8.02 13.11
N ILE A 113 -5.83 -7.69 11.81
CA ILE A 113 -4.56 -7.86 11.09
C ILE A 113 -3.41 -7.09 11.75
N GLU A 114 -3.70 -5.95 12.37
CA GLU A 114 -2.74 -5.14 13.12
C GLU A 114 -2.15 -5.89 14.33
N THR A 115 -2.95 -6.70 15.02
CA THR A 115 -2.50 -7.54 16.13
C THR A 115 -1.52 -8.59 15.61
N LEU A 116 -1.84 -9.24 14.49
CA LEU A 116 -0.93 -10.21 13.89
C LEU A 116 0.39 -9.57 13.46
N ILE A 117 0.36 -8.43 12.77
CA ILE A 117 1.57 -7.73 12.34
C ILE A 117 2.42 -7.37 13.56
N ARG A 118 1.78 -6.88 14.64
CA ARG A 118 2.47 -6.58 15.89
C ARG A 118 3.11 -7.83 16.49
N ASP A 119 2.37 -8.93 16.58
CA ASP A 119 2.89 -10.19 17.11
C ASP A 119 4.05 -10.72 16.26
N MET A 120 3.94 -10.64 14.92
CA MET A 120 5.02 -11.00 13.99
C MET A 120 6.28 -10.17 14.24
N LEU A 121 6.14 -8.85 14.40
CA LEU A 121 7.27 -7.95 14.66
C LEU A 121 7.91 -8.20 16.04
N LEU A 122 7.10 -8.49 17.05
CA LEU A 122 7.58 -8.76 18.42
C LEU A 122 8.11 -10.19 18.60
N SER A 123 7.69 -11.15 17.76
CA SER A 123 8.08 -12.56 17.86
C SER A 123 9.55 -12.83 17.52
N GLY A 124 10.29 -11.85 17.00
CA GLY A 124 11.75 -11.83 16.99
C GLY A 124 12.47 -12.83 16.08
N SER A 125 11.88 -13.96 15.66
CA SER A 125 12.46 -14.92 14.69
C SER A 125 11.45 -15.98 14.21
N SER A 126 11.47 -16.23 12.89
CA SER A 126 10.87 -17.35 12.14
C SER A 126 9.34 -17.36 11.92
N PHE A 127 8.74 -16.24 11.49
CA PHE A 127 7.49 -16.34 10.73
C PHE A 127 7.79 -16.79 9.31
N ASN A 128 7.61 -18.08 9.01
CA ASN A 128 7.76 -18.62 7.66
C ASN A 128 6.49 -18.30 6.86
N TRP A 129 6.53 -17.22 6.07
CA TRP A 129 5.41 -16.84 5.22
C TRP A 129 5.17 -17.96 4.20
N PRO A 130 3.93 -18.46 4.01
CA PRO A 130 3.65 -19.62 3.15
C PRO A 130 4.01 -19.44 1.66
N TYR A 131 4.39 -18.22 1.24
CA TYR A 131 4.84 -17.92 -0.14
C TYR A 131 6.35 -17.72 -0.27
N MET A 132 7.12 -17.75 0.82
CA MET A 132 8.58 -17.83 0.75
C MET A 132 8.95 -19.30 0.52
N ALA A 133 8.77 -19.76 -0.72
CA ALA A 133 9.33 -21.03 -1.15
C ALA A 133 10.85 -20.95 -1.00
N ILE A 134 11.38 -21.88 -0.20
CA ILE A 134 12.80 -22.12 0.02
C ILE A 134 13.47 -22.35 -1.34
N GLN A 135 14.43 -21.49 -1.68
CA GLN A 135 15.52 -21.84 -2.61
C GLN A 135 16.79 -22.01 -1.79
#